data_AF-A0A2F0A1V9-F1
#
_entry.id   AF-A0A2F0A1V9-F1
#
_cell.length_a   1.000
_cell.length_b   1.000
_cell.length_c   1.000
_cell.angle_alpha   90.00
_cell.angle_beta   90.00
_cell.angle_gamma   90.00
#
_symmetry.space_group_name_H-M   'P 1'
#
loop_
_entity.id
_entity.type
_entity.pdbx_description
1 polymer ?
#
loop_
_entity_poly.entity_id
_entity_poly.type
_entity_poly.pdbx_seq_one_letter_code
_entity_poly.pdbx_strand_id
1 'polypeptide(L)'
;MELILFDLFGLILISSSVCVVASRNPVHSVLFMILTFAASSGLFLLIEVEFLAMMFIMVYVGAIAVLFLFVVMMLNTRLAEYYVSLLRYLPLGAIIGLIFIIEIYFLLNTELNPSPIHSLEVINQYHDWTHHINAITNVAALGNIIYTYYFFLFLMAGIILLVSMIAAIVLTMYRREGVRRQDIYDQVSTDFKKTIYLTNHY
;
A
#
# COMPACT_ATOMS: atom_id res chain seq x y z
N MET A 1 11.27 -25.03 15.24
CA MET A 1 11.19 -23.64 15.77
C MET A 1 10.59 -22.71 14.72
N GLU A 2 11.03 -22.80 13.47
CA GLU A 2 10.53 -21.99 12.35
C GLU A 2 9.02 -22.08 12.13
N LEU A 3 8.42 -23.28 12.18
CA LEU A 3 6.95 -23.44 12.05
C LEU A 3 6.18 -22.70 13.15
N ILE A 4 6.67 -22.73 14.40
CA ILE A 4 6.03 -22.02 15.52
C ILE A 4 6.11 -20.51 15.30
N LEU A 5 7.26 -20.01 14.83
CA LEU A 5 7.43 -18.60 14.49
C LEU A 5 6.55 -18.19 13.32
N PHE A 6 6.44 -19.04 12.30
CA PHE A 6 5.58 -18.83 11.13
C PHE A 6 4.12 -18.71 11.55
N ASP A 7 3.61 -19.67 12.34
CA ASP A 7 2.24 -19.64 12.84
C ASP A 7 1.97 -18.42 13.73
N LEU A 8 2.95 -18.05 14.57
CA LEU A 8 2.86 -16.88 15.44
C LEU A 8 2.78 -15.58 14.63
N PHE A 9 3.69 -15.35 13.68
CA PHE A 9 3.66 -14.16 12.83
C PHE A 9 2.42 -14.15 11.93
N GLY A 10 1.99 -15.31 11.43
CA GLY A 10 0.75 -15.45 10.66
C GLY A 10 -0.50 -15.07 11.46
N LEU A 11 -0.62 -15.55 12.70
CA LEU A 11 -1.74 -15.22 13.58
C LEU A 11 -1.75 -13.73 13.93
N ILE A 12 -0.58 -13.16 14.24
CA ILE A 12 -0.45 -11.71 14.48
C ILE A 12 -0.86 -10.93 13.22
N LEU A 13 -0.44 -11.34 12.03
CA LEU A 13 -0.78 -10.66 10.77
C LEU A 13 -2.30 -10.69 10.52
N ILE A 14 -2.95 -11.84 10.66
CA ILE A 14 -4.39 -11.98 10.43
C ILE A 14 -5.17 -11.16 11.46
N SER A 15 -4.85 -11.32 12.75
CA SER A 15 -5.54 -10.60 13.83
C SER A 15 -5.38 -9.08 13.70
N SER A 16 -4.16 -8.59 13.44
CA SER A 16 -3.92 -7.17 13.23
C SER A 16 -4.61 -6.64 11.97
N SER A 17 -4.64 -7.39 10.87
CA SER A 17 -5.35 -7.01 9.64
C SER A 17 -6.86 -6.85 9.87
N VAL A 18 -7.47 -7.76 10.62
CA VAL A 18 -8.87 -7.63 11.04
C VAL A 18 -9.06 -6.38 11.91
N CYS A 19 -8.15 -6.13 12.86
CA CYS A 19 -8.21 -4.92 13.71
C CYS A 19 -8.05 -3.62 12.92
N VAL A 20 -7.28 -3.58 11.83
CA VAL A 20 -7.15 -2.41 10.94
C VAL A 20 -8.52 -2.00 10.41
N VAL A 21 -9.30 -2.96 9.90
CA VAL A 21 -10.61 -2.71 9.28
C VAL A 21 -11.70 -2.50 10.34
N ALA A 22 -11.63 -3.22 11.47
CA ALA A 22 -12.64 -3.15 12.52
C ALA A 22 -12.50 -1.91 13.44
N SER A 23 -11.30 -1.32 13.53
CA SER A 23 -11.06 -0.19 14.43
C SER A 23 -11.82 1.07 14.00
N ARG A 24 -12.54 1.67 14.97
CA ARG A 24 -13.30 2.90 14.74
C ARG A 24 -12.43 4.16 14.76
N ASN A 25 -11.35 4.13 15.53
CA ASN A 25 -10.41 5.25 15.58
C ASN A 25 -9.37 5.07 14.47
N PRO A 26 -9.28 6.01 13.51
CA PRO A 26 -8.29 5.96 12.44
C PRO A 26 -6.85 5.82 12.95
N VAL A 27 -6.50 6.44 14.08
CA VAL A 27 -5.14 6.34 14.65
C VAL A 27 -4.83 4.90 15.06
N HIS A 28 -5.77 4.22 15.73
CA HIS A 28 -5.61 2.81 16.08
C HIS A 28 -5.55 1.91 14.84
N SER A 29 -6.33 2.22 13.81
CA SER A 29 -6.29 1.50 12.53
C SER A 29 -4.90 1.55 11.89
N VAL A 30 -4.27 2.75 11.85
CA VAL A 30 -2.90 2.91 11.32
C VAL A 30 -1.85 2.20 12.19
N LEU A 31 -1.99 2.22 13.52
CA LEU A 31 -1.08 1.47 14.40
C LEU A 31 -1.14 -0.04 14.16
N PHE A 32 -2.34 -0.60 13.97
CA PHE A 32 -2.47 -2.01 13.58
C PHE A 32 -1.92 -2.29 12.17
N MET A 33 -1.99 -1.33 11.25
CA MET A 33 -1.40 -1.46 9.91
C MET A 33 0.13 -1.47 9.95
N ILE A 34 0.75 -0.74 10.88
CA ILE A 34 2.20 -0.85 11.12
C ILE A 34 2.54 -2.26 11.60
N LEU A 35 1.73 -2.81 12.52
CA LEU A 35 1.90 -4.16 13.04
C LEU A 35 1.73 -5.24 11.94
N THR A 36 0.78 -5.09 11.01
CA THR A 36 0.60 -6.03 9.89
C THR A 36 1.83 -6.04 8.98
N PHE A 37 2.37 -4.87 8.60
CA PHE A 37 3.55 -4.80 7.76
C PHE A 37 4.81 -5.33 8.46
N ALA A 38 4.96 -5.08 9.76
CA ALA A 38 6.04 -5.65 10.56
C ALA A 38 5.95 -7.19 10.65
N ALA A 39 4.75 -7.73 10.90
CA ALA A 39 4.53 -9.18 10.93
C ALA A 39 4.77 -9.82 9.56
N SER A 40 4.35 -9.17 8.47
CA SER A 40 4.61 -9.61 7.09
C SER A 40 6.10 -9.62 6.77
N SER A 41 6.87 -8.63 7.24
CA SER A 41 8.33 -8.64 7.12
C SER A 41 8.97 -9.81 7.86
N GLY A 42 8.44 -10.17 9.03
CA GLY A 42 8.86 -11.35 9.77
C GLY A 42 8.65 -12.65 8.98
N LEU A 43 7.50 -12.79 8.32
CA LEU A 43 7.22 -13.93 7.43
C LEU A 43 8.18 -13.98 6.23
N PHE A 44 8.51 -12.84 5.60
CA PHE A 44 9.47 -12.82 4.50
C PHE A 44 10.89 -13.19 4.93
N LEU A 45 11.30 -12.83 6.16
CA LEU A 45 12.58 -13.30 6.71
C LEU A 45 12.60 -14.81 6.93
N LEU A 46 11.49 -15.41 7.36
CA LEU A 46 11.39 -16.86 7.54
C LEU A 46 11.47 -17.64 6.22
N ILE A 47 11.04 -17.06 5.10
CA ILE A 47 11.15 -17.65 3.76
C ILE A 47 12.49 -17.28 3.09
N GLU A 48 13.46 -16.77 3.86
CA GLU A 48 14.80 -16.37 3.39
C GLU A 48 14.80 -15.27 2.30
N VAL A 49 13.70 -14.49 2.18
CA VAL A 49 13.60 -13.37 1.23
C VAL A 49 13.99 -12.05 1.90
N GLU A 50 15.27 -11.97 2.30
CA GLU A 50 15.81 -10.90 3.14
C GLU A 50 15.61 -9.49 2.56
N PHE A 51 15.90 -9.32 1.26
CA PHE A 51 15.77 -8.02 0.60
C PHE A 51 14.32 -7.50 0.63
N LEU A 52 13.35 -8.37 0.36
CA LEU A 52 11.94 -7.99 0.35
C LEU A 52 11.45 -7.65 1.75
N ALA A 53 11.88 -8.41 2.76
CA ALA A 53 11.58 -8.11 4.16
C ALA A 53 12.08 -6.71 4.56
N MET A 54 13.33 -6.39 4.23
CA MET A 54 13.90 -5.07 4.52
C MET A 54 13.17 -3.94 3.77
N MET A 55 12.73 -4.18 2.54
CA MET A 55 11.89 -3.22 1.79
C MET A 55 10.51 -3.01 2.44
N PHE A 56 9.92 -4.04 3.05
CA PHE A 56 8.68 -3.90 3.83
C PHE A 56 8.86 -2.97 5.03
N ILE A 57 9.97 -3.09 5.76
CA ILE A 57 10.26 -2.20 6.88
C ILE A 57 10.54 -0.77 6.38
N MET A 58 11.42 -0.60 5.39
CA MET A 58 11.82 0.74 4.93
C MET A 58 10.69 1.51 4.25
N VAL A 59 9.97 0.89 3.32
CA VAL A 59 8.98 1.59 2.49
C VAL A 59 7.60 1.57 3.15
N TYR A 60 7.11 0.40 3.55
CA TYR A 60 5.73 0.27 4.05
C TYR A 60 5.61 0.78 5.49
N VAL A 61 6.47 0.32 6.40
CA VAL A 61 6.46 0.82 7.78
C VAL A 61 7.06 2.23 7.87
N GLY A 62 8.23 2.46 7.26
CA GLY A 62 8.99 3.69 7.42
C GLY A 62 8.39 4.91 6.71
N ALA A 63 7.98 4.78 5.44
CA ALA A 63 7.49 5.90 4.66
C ALA A 63 5.95 5.96 4.61
N ILE A 64 5.32 4.89 4.11
CA ILE A 64 3.88 4.88 3.81
C ILE A 64 3.04 4.96 5.08
N ALA A 65 3.28 4.09 6.07
CA ALA A 65 2.49 4.06 7.29
C ALA A 65 2.68 5.32 8.15
N VAL A 66 3.90 5.86 8.21
CA VAL A 66 4.18 7.14 8.89
C VAL A 66 3.46 8.31 8.21
N LEU A 67 3.44 8.36 6.87
CA LEU A 67 2.66 9.36 6.13
C LEU A 67 1.17 9.26 6.48
N PHE A 68 0.61 8.05 6.52
CA PHE A 68 -0.77 7.85 6.97
C PHE A 68 -0.99 8.31 8.40
N LEU A 69 -0.06 8.07 9.31
CA LEU A 69 -0.15 8.51 10.71
C LEU A 69 -0.21 10.04 10.80
N PHE A 70 0.64 10.75 10.05
CA PHE A 70 0.60 12.23 9.99
C PHE A 70 -0.72 12.75 9.42
N VAL A 71 -1.17 12.19 8.29
CA VAL A 71 -2.43 12.59 7.63
C VAL A 71 -3.62 12.39 8.56
N VAL A 72 -3.71 11.22 9.18
CA VAL A 72 -4.82 10.87 10.07
C VAL A 72 -4.81 11.72 11.35
N MET A 73 -3.64 12.05 11.90
CA MET A 73 -3.56 12.89 13.10
C MET A 73 -3.92 14.35 12.82
N MET A 74 -3.59 14.86 11.63
CA MET A 74 -3.95 16.22 11.20
C MET A 74 -5.46 16.32 10.90
N LEU A 75 -6.07 15.24 10.39
CA LEU A 75 -7.49 15.20 10.09
C LEU A 75 -8.29 15.06 11.40
N ASN A 76 -9.01 16.11 11.78
CA ASN A 76 -9.98 16.02 12.88
C ASN A 76 -11.24 15.28 12.40
N THR A 77 -11.21 13.95 12.37
CA THR A 77 -12.36 13.14 11.99
C THR A 77 -13.43 13.23 13.07
N ARG A 78 -14.47 14.06 12.87
CA ARG A 78 -15.71 13.94 13.62
C ARG A 78 -16.36 12.64 13.17
N LEU A 79 -16.37 11.65 14.05
CA LEU A 79 -17.06 10.36 13.89
C LEU A 79 -18.58 10.63 13.85
N ALA A 80 -19.06 11.26 12.79
CA ALA A 80 -20.47 11.48 12.55
C ALA A 80 -21.14 10.10 12.40
N GLU A 81 -22.31 9.96 13.01
CA GLU A 81 -23.08 8.74 13.21
C GLU A 81 -23.50 8.07 11.88
N TYR A 82 -22.55 7.45 11.18
CA TYR A 82 -22.76 6.72 9.93
C TYR A 82 -22.93 5.21 10.17
N TYR A 83 -23.55 4.83 11.31
CA TYR A 83 -23.71 3.42 11.71
C TYR A 83 -24.86 2.72 10.98
N VAL A 84 -25.82 3.47 10.42
CA VAL A 84 -27.03 2.90 9.79
C VAL A 84 -26.75 2.28 8.42
N SER A 85 -25.68 2.69 7.73
CA SER A 85 -25.34 2.16 6.40
C SER A 85 -24.38 0.97 6.44
N LEU A 86 -23.45 0.91 7.40
CA LEU A 86 -22.41 -0.12 7.44
C LEU A 86 -23.00 -1.53 7.68
N LEU A 87 -23.94 -1.66 8.63
CA LEU A 87 -24.68 -2.91 8.87
C LEU A 87 -25.51 -3.35 7.65
N ARG A 88 -25.92 -2.40 6.80
CA ARG A 88 -26.69 -2.69 5.59
C ARG A 88 -25.83 -3.29 4.47
N TYR A 89 -24.54 -2.94 4.40
CA TYR A 89 -23.61 -3.46 3.38
C TYR A 89 -22.72 -4.61 3.86
N LEU A 90 -22.63 -4.83 5.17
CA LEU A 90 -21.95 -6.00 5.77
C LEU A 90 -22.36 -7.34 5.17
N PRO A 91 -23.66 -7.68 4.96
CA PRO A 91 -24.02 -8.97 4.38
C PRO A 91 -23.52 -9.15 2.94
N LEU A 92 -23.43 -8.07 2.16
CA LEU A 92 -22.89 -8.13 0.80
C LEU A 92 -21.38 -8.42 0.83
N GLY A 93 -20.65 -7.75 1.71
CA GLY A 93 -19.21 -8.02 1.92
C GLY A 93 -18.96 -9.44 2.42
N ALA A 94 -19.81 -9.95 3.31
CA ALA A 94 -19.72 -11.33 3.81
C ALA A 94 -19.95 -12.37 2.71
N ILE A 95 -20.91 -12.15 1.80
CA ILE A 95 -21.14 -13.04 0.66
C ILE A 95 -19.91 -13.08 -0.25
N ILE A 96 -19.33 -11.91 -0.58
CA ILE A 96 -18.13 -11.82 -1.42
C ILE A 96 -16.94 -12.50 -0.73
N GLY A 97 -16.74 -12.25 0.56
CA GLY A 97 -15.69 -12.90 1.35
C GLY A 97 -15.86 -14.43 1.40
N LEU A 98 -17.09 -14.92 1.56
CA LEU A 98 -17.39 -16.35 1.52
C LEU A 98 -17.06 -16.98 0.16
N ILE A 99 -17.40 -16.31 -0.94
CA ILE A 99 -17.05 -16.78 -2.29
C ILE A 99 -15.53 -16.90 -2.43
N PHE A 100 -14.76 -15.89 -1.99
CA PHE A 100 -13.30 -15.96 -2.02
C PHE A 100 -12.73 -17.09 -1.15
N ILE A 101 -13.28 -17.32 0.05
CA ILE A 101 -12.85 -18.43 0.91
C ILE A 101 -13.13 -19.79 0.26
N ILE A 102 -14.30 -19.94 -0.38
CA ILE A 102 -14.66 -21.16 -1.11
C ILE A 102 -13.70 -21.36 -2.30
N GLU A 103 -13.39 -20.30 -3.06
CA GLU A 103 -12.44 -20.36 -4.18
C GLU A 103 -11.05 -20.78 -3.72
N ILE A 104 -10.53 -20.18 -2.64
CA ILE A 104 -9.25 -20.57 -2.03
C ILE A 104 -9.29 -22.03 -1.57
N TYR A 105 -10.40 -22.48 -0.96
CA TYR A 105 -10.55 -23.88 -0.55
C TYR A 105 -10.52 -24.84 -1.74
N PHE A 106 -11.21 -24.54 -2.84
CA PHE A 106 -11.15 -25.37 -4.06
C PHE A 106 -9.75 -25.41 -4.68
N LEU A 107 -9.06 -24.27 -4.75
CA LEU A 107 -7.69 -24.17 -5.27
C LEU A 107 -6.73 -24.99 -4.41
N LEU A 108 -6.84 -24.89 -3.08
CA LEU A 108 -6.04 -25.70 -2.15
C LEU A 108 -6.31 -27.19 -2.32
N ASN A 109 -7.56 -27.64 -2.45
CA ASN A 109 -7.85 -29.07 -2.62
C ASN A 109 -7.43 -29.64 -3.98
N THR A 110 -7.33 -28.80 -5.02
CA THR A 110 -6.86 -29.26 -6.33
C THR A 110 -5.36 -29.44 -6.37
N GLU A 111 -4.59 -28.60 -5.68
CA GLU A 111 -3.12 -28.71 -5.64
C GLU A 111 -2.59 -29.56 -4.49
N LEU A 112 -3.27 -29.56 -3.33
CA LEU A 112 -2.84 -30.31 -2.14
C LEU A 112 -3.40 -31.73 -2.06
N ASN A 113 -4.23 -32.19 -2.99
CA ASN A 113 -4.51 -33.61 -3.15
C ASN A 113 -3.34 -34.21 -3.91
N PRO A 114 -2.35 -34.82 -3.22
CA PRO A 114 -1.20 -35.35 -3.92
C PRO A 114 -1.75 -36.49 -4.78
N SER A 115 -1.51 -36.42 -6.10
CA SER A 115 -1.48 -37.65 -6.87
C SER A 115 -0.55 -38.63 -6.11
N PRO A 116 -0.85 -39.94 -6.06
CA PRO A 116 -0.06 -40.91 -5.30
C PRO A 116 1.43 -41.00 -5.73
N ILE A 117 1.83 -40.22 -6.74
CA ILE A 117 3.18 -40.04 -7.25
C ILE A 117 3.98 -39.04 -6.40
N HIS A 118 3.37 -37.96 -5.90
CA HIS A 118 4.09 -36.92 -5.12
C HIS A 118 4.46 -37.35 -3.70
N SER A 119 3.75 -38.31 -3.09
CA SER A 119 4.12 -38.83 -1.76
C SER A 119 5.42 -39.63 -1.77
N LEU A 120 5.86 -40.12 -2.94
CA LEU A 120 7.12 -40.83 -3.13
C LEU A 120 8.32 -39.89 -3.37
N GLU A 121 8.08 -38.65 -3.84
CA GLU A 121 9.14 -37.65 -4.08
C GLU A 121 9.67 -37.02 -2.79
N VAL A 122 8.86 -36.95 -1.72
CA VAL A 122 9.28 -36.41 -0.41
C VAL A 122 10.41 -37.25 0.21
N ILE A 123 10.48 -38.54 -0.11
CA ILE A 123 11.53 -39.45 0.41
C ILE A 123 12.85 -39.26 -0.37
N ASN A 124 12.81 -38.76 -1.60
CA ASN A 124 13.97 -38.55 -2.47
C ASN A 124 14.18 -37.07 -2.79
N GLN A 125 14.30 -36.23 -1.76
CA GLN A 125 14.75 -34.85 -1.96
C GLN A 125 16.22 -34.85 -2.39
N TYR A 126 16.45 -34.78 -3.70
CA TYR A 126 17.76 -34.48 -4.26
C TYR A 126 18.15 -33.06 -3.85
N HIS A 127 19.00 -32.93 -2.84
CA HIS A 127 19.64 -31.66 -2.51
C HIS A 127 20.76 -31.40 -3.51
N ASP A 128 20.55 -30.43 -4.39
CA ASP A 128 21.57 -29.98 -5.33
C ASP A 128 22.61 -29.11 -4.61
N TRP A 129 23.63 -29.76 -4.06
CA TRP A 129 24.75 -29.11 -3.37
C TRP A 129 25.55 -28.16 -4.28
N THR A 130 25.46 -28.31 -5.61
CA THR A 130 26.22 -27.46 -6.55
C THR A 130 25.73 -26.02 -6.53
N HIS A 131 24.45 -25.78 -6.20
CA HIS A 131 23.86 -24.46 -6.17
C HIS A 131 24.34 -23.61 -4.98
N HIS A 132 24.75 -24.25 -3.88
CA HIS A 132 25.28 -23.56 -2.69
C HIS A 132 26.73 -23.06 -2.87
N ILE A 133 27.47 -23.58 -3.86
CA ILE A 133 28.88 -23.20 -4.09
C ILE A 133 28.98 -21.75 -4.61
N ASN A 134 27.99 -21.30 -5.39
CA ASN A 134 27.89 -19.95 -5.92
C ASN A 134 26.59 -19.27 -5.44
N ALA A 135 26.33 -19.28 -4.13
CA ALA A 135 25.14 -18.63 -3.58
C ALA A 135 25.17 -17.11 -3.86
N ILE A 136 24.35 -16.67 -4.81
CA ILE A 136 24.16 -15.26 -5.13
C ILE A 136 23.19 -14.68 -4.10
N THR A 137 23.48 -13.49 -3.56
CA THR A 137 22.55 -12.83 -2.64
C THR A 137 21.27 -12.42 -3.37
N ASN A 138 20.13 -12.44 -2.66
CA ASN A 138 18.83 -12.05 -3.21
C ASN A 138 18.88 -10.67 -3.90
N VAL A 139 19.63 -9.71 -3.33
CA VAL A 139 19.81 -8.37 -3.90
C VAL A 139 20.51 -8.42 -5.25
N ALA A 140 21.60 -9.19 -5.35
CA ALA A 140 22.37 -9.30 -6.60
C ALA A 140 21.58 -10.03 -7.69
N ALA A 141 20.88 -11.11 -7.33
CA ALA A 141 20.02 -11.85 -8.27
C ALA A 141 18.89 -10.96 -8.82
N LEU A 142 18.20 -10.25 -7.94
CA LEU A 142 17.09 -9.38 -8.30
C LEU A 142 17.58 -8.16 -9.12
N GLY A 143 18.72 -7.59 -8.76
CA GLY A 143 19.37 -6.54 -9.53
C GLY A 143 19.73 -6.98 -10.95
N ASN A 144 20.33 -8.16 -11.12
CA ASN A 144 20.68 -8.68 -12.44
C ASN A 144 19.44 -8.82 -13.35
N ILE A 145 18.34 -9.33 -12.79
CA ILE A 145 17.09 -9.54 -13.53
C ILE A 145 16.41 -8.21 -13.88
N ILE A 146 16.29 -7.28 -12.92
CA ILE A 146 15.63 -5.98 -13.13
C ILE A 146 16.39 -5.13 -14.15
N TYR A 147 17.71 -5.03 -14.03
CA TYR A 147 18.49 -4.13 -14.89
C TYR A 147 18.78 -4.70 -16.29
N THR A 148 18.79 -6.04 -16.44
CA THR A 148 19.09 -6.66 -17.74
C THR A 148 17.83 -6.98 -18.53
N TYR A 149 16.88 -7.71 -17.94
CA TYR A 149 15.71 -8.21 -18.65
C TYR A 149 14.50 -7.27 -18.53
N TYR A 150 14.25 -6.73 -17.33
CA TYR A 150 13.08 -5.90 -17.05
C TYR A 150 13.38 -4.41 -16.96
N PHE A 151 14.43 -3.94 -17.65
CA PHE A 151 14.86 -2.54 -17.58
C PHE A 151 13.74 -1.56 -17.96
N PHE A 152 12.85 -1.96 -18.88
CA PHE A 152 11.70 -1.16 -19.29
C PHE A 152 10.68 -0.97 -18.16
N LEU A 153 10.37 -2.02 -17.40
CA LEU A 153 9.48 -1.94 -16.24
C LEU A 153 10.08 -1.06 -15.15
N PHE A 154 11.40 -1.16 -14.94
CA PHE A 154 12.12 -0.30 -14.02
C PHE A 154 12.05 1.19 -14.43
N LEU A 155 12.23 1.48 -15.73
CA LEU A 155 12.10 2.85 -16.25
C LEU A 155 10.66 3.39 -16.07
N MET A 156 9.65 2.57 -16.33
CA MET A 156 8.25 2.93 -16.12
C MET A 156 7.94 3.21 -14.65
N ALA A 157 8.49 2.42 -13.72
CA ALA A 157 8.37 2.70 -12.29
C ALA A 157 8.99 4.07 -11.93
N GLY A 158 10.13 4.43 -12.52
CA GLY A 158 10.74 5.75 -12.37
C GLY A 158 9.84 6.89 -12.86
N ILE A 159 9.18 6.73 -14.00
CA ILE A 159 8.21 7.71 -14.52
C ILE A 159 7.00 7.82 -13.59
N ILE A 160 6.49 6.70 -13.05
CA ILE A 160 5.38 6.71 -12.08
C ILE A 160 5.75 7.50 -10.82
N LEU A 161 6.98 7.32 -10.31
CA LEU A 161 7.46 8.09 -9.14
C LEU A 161 7.59 9.59 -9.46
N LEU A 162 8.09 9.94 -10.64
CA LEU A 162 8.16 11.33 -11.09
C LEU A 162 6.76 11.97 -11.15
N VAL A 163 5.81 11.28 -11.78
CA VAL A 163 4.42 11.74 -11.90
C VAL A 163 3.77 11.86 -10.52
N SER A 164 3.99 10.90 -9.62
CA SER A 164 3.49 10.94 -8.24
C SER A 164 3.98 12.18 -7.49
N MET A 165 5.27 12.51 -7.61
CA MET A 165 5.85 13.72 -7.00
C MET A 165 5.22 15.00 -7.58
N ILE A 166 5.12 15.13 -8.90
CA ILE A 166 4.51 16.30 -9.55
C ILE A 166 3.04 16.44 -9.12
N ALA A 167 2.29 15.34 -9.10
CA ALA A 167 0.88 15.32 -8.70
C ALA A 167 0.72 15.75 -7.24
N ALA A 168 1.53 15.22 -6.32
CA ALA A 168 1.49 15.60 -4.92
C ALA A 168 1.80 17.10 -4.71
N ILE A 169 2.78 17.66 -5.42
CA ILE A 169 3.13 19.09 -5.34
C ILE A 169 2.00 19.96 -5.88
N VAL A 170 1.47 19.66 -7.06
CA VAL A 170 0.40 20.46 -7.68
C VAL A 170 -0.88 20.42 -6.83
N LEU A 171 -1.21 19.28 -6.23
CA LEU A 171 -2.41 19.12 -5.40
C LEU A 171 -2.29 19.82 -4.04
N THR A 172 -1.08 19.85 -3.46
CA THR A 172 -0.83 20.51 -2.16
C THR A 172 -0.50 22.00 -2.29
N MET A 173 -0.24 22.50 -3.50
CA MET A 173 0.03 23.90 -3.76
C MET A 173 -1.23 24.75 -3.55
N TYR A 174 -1.48 25.10 -2.29
CA TYR A 174 -2.58 25.96 -1.90
C TYR A 174 -2.34 27.39 -2.40
N ARG A 175 -3.15 27.83 -3.37
CA ARG A 175 -3.12 29.22 -3.83
C ARG A 175 -4.00 30.05 -2.89
N ARG A 176 -3.38 30.92 -2.10
CA ARG A 176 -4.08 31.81 -1.17
C ARG A 176 -5.07 32.70 -1.92
N GLU A 177 -6.35 32.36 -1.83
CA GLU A 177 -7.44 33.20 -2.34
C GLU A 177 -7.57 34.47 -1.48
N GLY A 178 -7.83 35.61 -2.12
CA GLY A 178 -7.94 36.91 -1.45
C GLY A 178 -6.69 37.80 -1.51
N VAL A 179 -5.57 37.33 -2.07
CA VAL A 179 -4.46 38.22 -2.43
C VAL A 179 -4.78 38.90 -3.75
N ARG A 180 -5.04 40.21 -3.73
CA ARG A 180 -5.19 41.01 -4.95
C ARG A 180 -3.89 40.92 -5.74
N ARG A 181 -3.91 40.23 -6.87
CA ARG A 181 -2.79 40.18 -7.81
C ARG A 181 -3.04 41.19 -8.91
N GLN A 182 -1.97 41.87 -9.31
CA GLN A 182 -2.00 42.76 -10.47
C GLN A 182 -2.01 41.89 -11.72
N ASP A 183 -3.05 41.99 -12.52
CA ASP A 183 -2.98 41.55 -13.91
C ASP A 183 -2.58 42.77 -14.76
N ILE A 184 -1.33 42.78 -15.21
CA ILE A 184 -0.74 43.92 -15.94
C ILE A 184 -1.48 44.10 -17.27
N TYR A 185 -1.92 43.01 -17.90
CA TYR A 185 -2.58 43.08 -19.19
C TYR A 185 -3.98 43.70 -19.07
N ASP A 186 -4.76 43.24 -18.09
CA ASP A 186 -6.10 43.80 -17.84
C ASP A 186 -6.03 45.27 -17.35
N GLN A 187 -5.00 45.66 -16.60
CA GLN A 187 -4.86 47.03 -16.15
C GLN A 187 -4.45 48.00 -17.26
N VAL A 188 -3.55 47.58 -18.15
CA VAL A 188 -3.07 48.42 -19.26
C VAL A 188 -4.08 48.50 -20.40
N SER A 189 -4.89 47.45 -20.60
CA SER A 189 -5.91 47.41 -21.67
C SER A 189 -7.23 48.12 -21.31
N THR A 190 -7.33 48.70 -20.11
CA THR A 190 -8.55 49.42 -19.72
C THR A 190 -8.73 50.72 -20.51
N ASP A 191 -9.90 50.84 -21.16
CA ASP A 191 -10.30 52.05 -21.87
C ASP A 191 -10.74 53.15 -20.88
N PHE A 192 -10.22 54.37 -21.05
CA PHE A 192 -10.39 55.50 -20.13
C PHE A 192 -11.85 55.82 -19.81
N LYS A 193 -12.77 55.57 -20.76
CA LYS A 193 -14.21 55.85 -20.58
C LYS A 193 -14.90 54.92 -19.59
N LYS A 194 -14.34 53.74 -19.28
CA LYS A 194 -14.94 52.75 -18.37
C LYS A 194 -14.39 52.83 -16.94
N THR A 195 -13.41 53.69 -16.69
CA THR A 195 -12.73 53.77 -15.39
C THR A 195 -13.57 54.47 -14.31
N ILE A 196 -14.53 55.34 -14.71
CA ILE A 196 -15.35 56.13 -13.78
C ILE A 196 -16.82 55.94 -14.16
N TYR A 197 -17.63 55.41 -13.23
CA TYR A 197 -19.09 55.31 -13.39
C TYR A 197 -19.78 56.14 -12.29
N LEU A 198 -20.83 56.87 -12.68
CA LEU A 198 -21.69 57.62 -11.76
C LEU A 198 -22.64 56.65 -11.05
N THR A 199 -22.50 56.51 -9.73
CA THR A 199 -23.47 55.79 -8.89
C THR A 199 -24.55 56.77 -8.39
N ASN A 200 -25.78 56.59 -8.85
CA ASN A 200 -26.93 57.26 -8.23
C ASN A 200 -27.29 56.51 -6.95
N HIS A 201 -26.99 57.11 -5.80
CA HIS A 201 -27.59 56.73 -4.53
C HIS A 201 -29.00 57.35 -4.45
N TYR A 202 -30.02 56.50 -4.52
CA TYR A 202 -31.37 56.78 -4.00
C TYR A 202 -31.54 56.07 -2.66
#